data_AF-A0AAF0UV70-F1
#
_entry.id   AF-A0AAF0UV70-F1
#
_cell.length_a   1.000
_cell.length_b   1.000
_cell.length_c   1.000
_cell.angle_alpha   90.00
_cell.angle_beta   90.00
_cell.angle_gamma   90.00
#
_symmetry.space_group_name_H-M   'P 1'
#
loop_
_entity.id
_entity.type
_entity.pdbx_description
1 polymer ?
#
loop_
_entity_poly.entity_id
_entity_poly.type
_entity_poly.pdbx_seq_one_letter_code
_entity_poly.pdbx_strand_id
1 'polypeptide(L)'
;MYLYIWHIKACLDSKTIKRVIYTYSDGALCFNEESPDIVDENWWSDTNFIKKLKPSGVFYCISKTLTENEALNFAQKNNLDLVCVNHAWVFGPFVTPQCPILVLRHMTKAFKFPRLSSKKLLDDGFKYKYDLGDMYDGAIASCK
;
A
#
# COMPACT_ATOMS: atom_id res chain seq x y z
N MET A 1 6.15 14.36 3.74
CA MET A 1 6.76 13.95 2.46
C MET A 1 8.26 13.74 2.57
N TYR A 2 9.05 14.72 3.02
CA TYR A 2 10.52 14.61 3.05
C TYR A 2 11.07 13.39 3.81
N LEU A 3 10.52 13.06 4.98
CA LEU A 3 11.08 12.02 5.87
C LEU A 3 11.25 10.64 5.21
N TYR A 4 10.31 10.21 4.36
CA TYR A 4 10.35 8.88 3.74
C TYR A 4 11.48 8.71 2.72
N ILE A 5 11.73 9.75 1.92
CA ILE A 5 12.81 9.75 0.93
C ILE A 5 14.17 9.81 1.63
N TRP A 6 14.29 10.49 2.77
CA TRP A 6 15.53 10.50 3.55
C TRP A 6 15.93 9.11 4.03
N HIS A 7 14.98 8.28 4.45
CA HIS A 7 15.27 6.91 4.85
C HIS A 7 15.78 6.07 3.66
N ILE A 8 15.14 6.17 2.49
CA ILE A 8 15.58 5.44 1.29
C ILE A 8 16.96 5.93 0.82
N LYS A 9 17.22 7.24 0.89
CA LYS A 9 18.54 7.83 0.61
C LYS A 9 19.61 7.30 1.57
N ALA A 10 19.32 7.27 2.87
CA ALA A 10 20.24 6.70 3.85
C ALA A 10 20.51 5.21 3.59
N CYS A 11 19.53 4.47 3.06
CA CYS A 11 19.72 3.09 2.65
C CYS A 11 20.66 2.94 1.44
N LEU A 12 20.63 3.90 0.50
CA LEU A 12 21.53 3.92 -0.66
C LEU A 12 22.99 4.14 -0.24
N ASP A 13 23.23 4.98 0.76
CA ASP A 13 24.58 5.26 1.28
C ASP A 13 25.15 4.10 2.12
N SER A 14 24.31 3.12 2.47
CA SER A 14 24.71 1.98 3.29
C SER A 14 25.40 0.90 2.47
N LYS A 15 26.54 0.39 2.98
CA LYS A 15 27.27 -0.74 2.39
C LYS A 15 26.67 -2.11 2.71
N THR A 16 25.73 -2.18 3.66
CA THR A 16 25.19 -3.45 4.17
C THR A 16 23.78 -3.74 3.68
N ILE A 17 23.03 -2.71 3.27
CA ILE A 17 21.64 -2.86 2.83
C ILE A 17 21.62 -3.36 1.39
N LYS A 18 20.96 -4.51 1.19
CA LYS A 18 20.85 -5.15 -0.12
C LYS A 18 19.50 -4.93 -0.79
N ARG A 19 18.46 -4.72 0.02
CA ARG A 19 17.07 -4.54 -0.42
C ARG A 19 16.33 -3.68 0.59
N VAL A 20 15.48 -2.79 0.08
CA VAL A 20 14.57 -1.99 0.87
C VAL A 20 13.15 -2.47 0.59
N ILE A 21 12.39 -2.73 1.64
CA ILE A 21 10.97 -3.08 1.53
C ILE A 21 10.16 -1.86 1.96
N TYR A 22 9.34 -1.34 1.07
CA TYR A 22 8.49 -0.20 1.32
C TYR A 22 7.03 -0.64 1.43
N THR A 23 6.37 -0.24 2.52
CA THR A 23 4.94 -0.52 2.72
C THR A 23 4.09 0.53 2.02
N TYR A 24 3.47 0.12 0.93
CA TYR A 24 2.56 0.89 0.12
C TYR A 24 1.20 1.07 0.83
N SER A 25 0.32 1.93 0.31
CA SER A 25 -1.06 2.09 0.81
C SER A 25 -2.08 2.20 -0.30
N ASP A 26 -3.25 1.61 -0.07
CA ASP A 26 -4.45 1.78 -0.89
C ASP A 26 -4.81 3.25 -1.16
N GLY A 27 -4.42 4.19 -0.28
CA GLY A 27 -4.60 5.62 -0.51
C GLY A 27 -3.97 6.14 -1.82
N ALA A 28 -3.00 5.41 -2.37
CA ALA A 28 -2.34 5.72 -3.62
C ALA A 28 -2.87 4.93 -4.84
N LEU A 29 -3.84 4.02 -4.68
CA LEU A 29 -4.48 3.27 -5.78
C LEU A 29 -5.97 3.62 -5.99
N CYS A 30 -6.66 4.00 -4.92
CA CYS A 30 -8.12 3.94 -4.88
C CYS A 30 -8.85 5.16 -5.43
N PHE A 31 -8.16 6.24 -5.81
CA PHE A 31 -8.81 7.50 -6.15
C PHE A 31 -8.51 7.96 -7.58
N ASN A 32 -9.40 7.60 -8.50
CA ASN A 32 -9.41 8.05 -9.88
C ASN A 32 -10.85 8.34 -10.34
N GLU A 33 -10.99 9.10 -11.44
CA GLU A 33 -12.31 9.28 -12.08
C GLU A 33 -12.86 7.95 -12.60
N GLU A 34 -11.97 7.11 -13.12
CA GLU A 34 -12.26 5.73 -13.49
C GLU A 34 -12.03 4.78 -12.30
N SER A 35 -12.90 3.78 -12.16
CA SER A 35 -12.81 2.78 -11.09
C SER A 35 -12.97 1.36 -11.65
N PRO A 36 -11.95 0.85 -12.36
CA PRO A 36 -11.95 -0.53 -12.85
C PRO A 36 -11.89 -1.53 -11.69
N ASP A 37 -12.46 -2.73 -11.86
CA ASP A 37 -12.48 -3.75 -10.80
C ASP A 37 -11.11 -4.39 -10.53
N ILE A 38 -10.23 -4.41 -11.55
CA ILE A 38 -8.89 -5.01 -11.49
C ILE A 38 -7.88 -4.02 -12.09
N VAL A 39 -6.78 -3.81 -11.38
CA VAL A 39 -5.67 -2.93 -11.79
C VAL A 39 -4.33 -3.64 -11.62
N ASP A 40 -3.30 -3.20 -12.34
CA ASP A 40 -1.93 -3.71 -12.20
C ASP A 40 -1.06 -2.73 -11.39
N GLU A 41 0.23 -3.02 -11.28
CA GLU A 41 1.20 -2.20 -10.54
C GLU A 41 1.51 -0.85 -11.22
N ASN A 42 1.00 -0.60 -12.42
CA ASN A 42 1.16 0.68 -13.12
C ASN A 42 0.04 1.67 -12.79
N TRP A 43 -0.98 1.24 -12.05
CA TRP A 43 -2.10 2.08 -11.65
C TRP A 43 -1.76 2.99 -10.47
N TRP A 44 -2.21 4.24 -10.53
CA TRP A 44 -1.98 5.25 -9.49
C TRP A 44 -3.20 6.13 -9.33
N SER A 45 -3.44 6.62 -8.11
CA SER A 45 -4.46 7.62 -7.83
C SER A 45 -4.09 8.98 -8.40
N ASP A 46 -5.08 9.68 -8.92
CA ASP A 46 -4.93 11.06 -9.36
C ASP A 46 -5.09 12.04 -8.19
N THR A 47 -3.98 12.72 -7.86
CA THR A 47 -3.96 13.73 -6.80
C THR A 47 -4.89 14.91 -7.06
N ASN A 48 -5.19 15.25 -8.32
CA ASN A 48 -6.12 16.32 -8.67
C ASN A 48 -7.57 15.88 -8.41
N PHE A 49 -7.91 14.66 -8.81
CA PHE A 49 -9.16 14.04 -8.46
C PHE A 49 -9.37 13.94 -6.93
N ILE A 50 -8.35 13.50 -6.17
CA ILE A 50 -8.41 13.45 -4.69
C ILE A 50 -8.70 14.85 -4.10
N LYS A 51 -8.03 15.90 -4.59
CA LYS A 51 -8.26 17.29 -4.13
C LYS A 51 -9.67 17.78 -4.43
N LYS A 52 -10.25 17.36 -5.56
CA LYS A 52 -11.63 17.70 -5.97
C LYS A 52 -12.65 16.96 -5.13
N LEU A 53 -12.47 15.65 -4.94
CA LEU A 53 -13.36 14.78 -4.17
C LEU A 53 -13.36 15.09 -2.66
N LYS A 54 -12.21 15.55 -2.13
CA LYS A 54 -11.99 15.85 -0.69
C LYS A 54 -12.46 14.71 0.23
N PRO A 55 -11.99 13.46 0.03
CA PRO A 55 -12.36 12.37 0.92
C PRO A 55 -11.81 12.60 2.33
N SER A 56 -12.43 11.93 3.32
CA SER A 56 -11.84 11.84 4.65
C SER A 56 -10.45 11.22 4.54
N GLY A 57 -9.42 11.93 5.00
CA GLY A 57 -8.02 11.50 4.84
C GLY A 57 -7.35 11.99 3.56
N VAL A 58 -7.88 13.04 2.91
CA VAL A 58 -7.31 13.67 1.70
C VAL A 58 -5.79 13.88 1.76
N PHE A 59 -5.27 14.39 2.88
CA PHE A 59 -3.83 14.63 3.06
C PHE A 59 -3.02 13.33 3.11
N TYR A 60 -3.58 12.27 3.70
CA TYR A 60 -2.96 10.96 3.73
C TYR A 60 -2.87 10.37 2.32
N CYS A 61 -3.97 10.39 1.57
CA CYS A 61 -4.02 9.83 0.21
C CYS A 61 -3.03 10.56 -0.71
N ILE A 62 -3.10 11.90 -0.75
CA ILE A 62 -2.16 12.71 -1.55
C ILE A 62 -0.72 12.48 -1.11
N SER A 63 -0.45 12.49 0.20
CA SER A 63 0.91 12.27 0.69
C SER A 63 1.42 10.90 0.27
N LYS A 64 0.63 9.83 0.39
CA LYS A 64 1.05 8.48 0.05
C LYS A 64 1.31 8.34 -1.44
N THR A 65 0.39 8.80 -2.30
CA THR A 65 0.59 8.82 -3.76
C THR A 65 1.90 9.49 -4.14
N LEU A 66 2.17 10.69 -3.62
CA LEU A 66 3.38 11.44 -3.96
C LEU A 66 4.65 10.78 -3.43
N THR A 67 4.66 10.32 -2.17
CA THR A 67 5.85 9.66 -1.61
C THR A 67 6.16 8.33 -2.26
N GLU A 68 5.14 7.56 -2.63
CA GLU A 68 5.31 6.23 -3.20
C GLU A 68 5.82 6.30 -4.63
N ASN A 69 5.25 7.20 -5.43
CA ASN A 69 5.73 7.45 -6.78
C ASN A 69 7.19 7.96 -6.77
N GLU A 70 7.50 8.92 -5.89
CA GLU A 70 8.86 9.45 -5.80
C GLU A 70 9.87 8.43 -5.24
N ALA A 71 9.46 7.56 -4.31
CA ALA A 71 10.31 6.47 -3.81
C ALA A 71 10.70 5.50 -4.93
N LEU A 72 9.74 5.11 -5.78
CA LEU A 72 9.99 4.24 -6.94
C LEU A 72 10.89 4.92 -7.97
N ASN A 73 10.59 6.17 -8.31
CA ASN A 73 11.41 6.95 -9.24
C ASN A 73 12.85 7.10 -8.74
N PHE A 74 13.02 7.36 -7.43
CA PHE A 74 14.34 7.47 -6.80
C PHE A 74 15.08 6.13 -6.84
N ALA A 75 14.43 5.02 -6.50
CA ALA A 75 15.05 3.70 -6.52
C ALA A 75 15.49 3.28 -7.92
N GLN A 76 14.64 3.50 -8.93
CA GLN A 76 14.96 3.24 -10.35
C GLN A 76 16.18 4.05 -10.80
N LYS A 77 16.22 5.35 -10.50
CA LYS A 77 17.35 6.23 -10.88
C LYS A 77 18.67 5.83 -10.22
N ASN A 78 18.64 5.27 -9.02
CA ASN A 78 19.84 4.93 -8.25
C ASN A 78 20.15 3.43 -8.25
N ASN A 79 19.44 2.63 -9.06
CA ASN A 79 19.59 1.17 -9.13
C ASN A 79 19.50 0.49 -7.75
N LEU A 80 18.62 1.01 -6.88
CA LEU A 80 18.34 0.44 -5.56
C LEU A 80 17.29 -0.67 -5.70
N ASP A 81 17.55 -1.84 -5.12
CA ASP A 81 16.56 -2.92 -5.02
C ASP A 81 15.48 -2.53 -4.00
N LEU A 82 14.44 -1.84 -4.50
CA LEU A 82 13.26 -1.42 -3.76
C LEU A 82 12.08 -2.32 -4.13
N VAL A 83 11.51 -2.97 -3.12
CA VAL A 83 10.29 -3.77 -3.24
C VAL A 83 9.16 -3.06 -2.52
N CYS A 84 8.12 -2.67 -3.26
CA CYS A 84 6.91 -2.13 -2.68
C CYS A 84 5.91 -3.24 -2.39
N VAL A 85 5.42 -3.31 -1.16
CA VAL A 85 4.38 -4.28 -0.75
C VAL A 85 3.14 -3.49 -0.39
N ASN A 86 2.07 -3.70 -1.14
CA ASN A 86 0.73 -3.26 -0.73
C ASN A 86 0.06 -4.41 0.02
N HIS A 87 -0.21 -4.21 1.30
CA HIS A 87 -1.04 -5.13 2.06
C HIS A 87 -2.49 -4.66 1.99
N ALA A 88 -3.41 -5.60 1.90
CA ALA A 88 -4.82 -5.32 2.15
C ALA A 88 -5.00 -4.80 3.60
N TRP A 89 -6.24 -4.47 3.94
CA TRP A 89 -6.60 -4.06 5.28
C TRP A 89 -6.12 -5.07 6.32
N VAL A 90 -5.28 -4.60 7.23
CA VAL A 90 -4.70 -5.43 8.29
C VAL A 90 -5.72 -5.54 9.41
N PHE A 91 -6.41 -6.69 9.46
CA PHE A 91 -7.27 -7.07 10.56
C PHE A 91 -6.54 -8.08 11.45
N GLY A 92 -6.57 -7.89 12.77
CA GLY A 92 -6.02 -8.85 13.73
C GLY A 92 -5.61 -8.22 15.06
N PRO A 93 -5.06 -9.03 15.99
CA PRO A 93 -4.57 -8.57 17.27
C PRO A 93 -3.41 -7.60 17.11
N PHE A 94 -3.41 -6.51 17.88
CA PHE A 94 -2.32 -5.53 17.91
C PHE A 94 -1.46 -5.77 19.15
N VAL A 95 -0.14 -5.68 18.98
CA VAL A 95 0.81 -5.71 20.11
C VAL A 95 0.66 -4.47 20.99
N THR A 96 0.12 -3.39 20.43
CA THR A 96 -0.14 -2.14 21.15
C THR A 96 -1.50 -2.15 21.86
N PRO A 97 -1.60 -1.63 23.10
CA PRO A 97 -2.84 -1.63 23.87
C PRO A 97 -3.96 -0.76 23.29
N GLN A 98 -3.64 0.14 22.36
CA GLN A 98 -4.64 0.90 21.61
C GLN A 98 -4.69 0.43 20.16
N CYS A 99 -5.91 0.25 19.64
CA CYS A 99 -6.15 0.14 18.21
C CYS A 99 -5.74 1.47 17.55
N PRO A 100 -4.86 1.46 16.53
CA PRO A 100 -4.49 2.68 15.84
C PRO A 100 -5.73 3.36 15.25
N ILE A 101 -5.97 4.63 15.60
CA ILE A 101 -7.17 5.42 15.25
C ILE A 101 -7.51 5.37 13.74
N LEU A 102 -6.51 5.18 12.88
CA LEU A 102 -6.69 5.08 11.43
C LEU A 102 -7.44 3.82 11.00
N VAL A 103 -7.30 2.69 11.71
CA VAL A 103 -8.04 1.45 11.40
C VAL A 103 -9.53 1.61 11.71
N LEU A 104 -9.86 2.32 12.79
CA LEU A 104 -11.25 2.46 13.25
C LEU A 104 -12.11 3.32 12.30
N ARG A 105 -11.52 4.34 11.67
CA ARG A 105 -12.29 5.38 10.96
C ARG A 105 -12.73 4.98 9.56
N HIS A 106 -12.02 4.05 8.92
CA HIS A 106 -12.34 3.63 7.55
C HIS A 106 -13.35 2.46 7.48
N MET A 107 -13.59 1.72 8.57
CA MET A 107 -14.55 0.60 8.59
C MET A 107 -16.04 0.99 8.45
N THR A 108 -16.36 2.29 8.42
CA THR A 108 -17.76 2.78 8.41
C THR A 108 -18.30 3.15 7.02
N LYS A 109 -17.47 3.12 5.97
CA LYS A 109 -17.93 3.40 4.59
C LYS A 109 -17.34 2.37 3.63
N ALA A 110 -18.22 1.58 3.01
CA ALA A 110 -17.85 0.67 1.93
C ALA A 110 -17.45 1.48 0.69
N PHE A 111 -16.15 1.73 0.53
CA PHE A 111 -15.59 2.16 -0.75
C PHE A 111 -15.37 0.91 -1.60
N LYS A 112 -15.82 0.93 -2.86
CA LYS A 112 -15.35 -0.04 -3.84
C LYS A 112 -13.90 0.29 -4.15
N PHE A 113 -13.02 -0.67 -3.87
CA PHE A 113 -11.60 -0.55 -4.16
C PHE A 113 -11.24 -1.46 -5.33
N PRO A 114 -10.44 -0.98 -6.30
CA PRO A 114 -9.91 -1.85 -7.35
C PRO A 114 -9.04 -2.93 -6.71
N ARG A 115 -9.12 -4.16 -7.21
CA ARG A 115 -8.23 -5.25 -6.78
C ARG A 115 -6.93 -5.20 -7.57
N LEU A 116 -5.80 -5.41 -6.90
CA LEU A 116 -4.52 -5.60 -7.59
C LEU A 116 -4.48 -6.97 -8.29
N SER A 117 -3.99 -6.98 -9.52
CA SER A 117 -3.77 -8.17 -10.31
C SER A 117 -2.59 -8.97 -9.75
N SER A 118 -2.83 -10.24 -9.44
CA SER A 118 -1.77 -11.18 -9.03
C SER A 118 -0.97 -11.74 -10.20
N LYS A 119 -1.28 -11.34 -11.45
CA LYS A 119 -0.73 -11.97 -12.65
C LYS A 119 0.81 -11.97 -12.65
N LYS A 120 1.43 -10.84 -12.35
CA LYS A 120 2.88 -10.70 -12.32
C LYS A 120 3.54 -11.64 -11.30
N LEU A 121 2.98 -11.71 -10.09
CA LEU A 121 3.46 -12.62 -9.05
C LEU A 121 3.37 -14.08 -9.49
N LEU A 122 2.25 -14.46 -10.10
CA LEU A 122 2.02 -15.82 -10.60
C LEU A 122 2.96 -16.16 -11.77
N ASP A 123 3.18 -15.22 -12.68
CA ASP A 123 4.11 -15.36 -13.82
C ASP A 123 5.57 -15.52 -13.34
N ASP A 124 5.93 -14.89 -12.21
CA ASP A 124 7.23 -15.05 -11.53
C ASP A 124 7.31 -16.35 -10.68
N GLY A 125 6.29 -17.20 -10.72
CA GLY A 125 6.25 -18.50 -10.04
C GLY A 125 5.88 -18.45 -8.56
N PHE A 126 5.37 -17.32 -8.05
CA PHE A 126 4.87 -17.22 -6.69
C PHE A 126 3.66 -18.14 -6.49
N LYS A 127 3.61 -18.83 -5.34
CA LYS A 127 2.49 -19.68 -4.95
C LYS A 127 1.88 -19.16 -3.66
N TYR A 128 0.61 -18.76 -3.73
CA TYR A 128 -0.16 -18.39 -2.55
C TYR A 128 -0.28 -19.61 -1.63
N LYS A 129 0.15 -19.47 -0.38
CA LYS A 129 0.06 -20.51 0.64
C LYS A 129 -1.36 -20.64 1.21
N TYR A 130 -2.07 -19.51 1.24
CA TYR A 130 -3.41 -19.37 1.82
C TYR A 130 -4.29 -18.68 0.79
N ASP A 131 -5.52 -19.16 0.64
CA ASP A 131 -6.53 -18.49 -0.16
C ASP A 131 -7.28 -17.43 0.65
N LEU A 132 -8.25 -16.76 0.02
CA LEU A 132 -9.02 -15.71 0.69
C LEU A 132 -9.91 -16.27 1.82
N GLY A 133 -10.38 -17.52 1.67
CA GLY A 133 -11.16 -18.20 2.70
C GLY A 133 -10.32 -18.49 3.94
N ASP A 134 -9.11 -19.04 3.75
CA ASP A 134 -8.14 -19.27 4.82
C ASP A 134 -7.83 -17.97 5.60
N MET A 135 -7.66 -16.86 4.88
CA MET A 135 -7.42 -15.55 5.49
C MET A 135 -8.62 -15.06 6.30
N TYR A 136 -9.84 -15.23 5.78
CA TYR A 136 -11.07 -14.83 6.46
C TYR A 136 -11.32 -15.65 7.72
N ASP A 137 -11.17 -16.97 7.63
CA ASP A 137 -11.32 -17.88 8.76
C ASP A 137 -10.26 -17.62 9.84
N GLY A 138 -9.02 -17.37 9.43
CA GLY A 138 -7.94 -16.96 10.33
C GLY A 138 -8.24 -15.64 11.05
N ALA A 139 -8.80 -14.66 10.34
CA ALA A 139 -9.20 -13.39 10.94
C ALA A 139 -10.32 -13.56 11.97
N ILE A 140 -11.35 -14.37 11.67
CA ILE A 140 -12.42 -14.70 12.63
C ILE A 140 -11.85 -15.41 13.86
N ALA A 141 -10.98 -16.41 13.65
CA ALA A 141 -10.37 -17.17 14.74
C ALA A 141 -9.52 -16.29 15.66
N SER A 142 -8.84 -15.28 15.12
CA SER A 142 -8.02 -14.35 15.91
C SER A 142 -8.80 -13.43 16.86
N CYS A 143 -10.11 -13.32 16.66
CA CYS A 143 -11.01 -12.53 17.50
C CYS A 143 -11.64 -13.32 18.66
N LYS A 144 -11.35 -14.62 18.78
CA LYS A 144 -11.79 -15.49 19.88
C LYS A 144 -10.69 -15.60 20.95
#